data_AF-I3EE13-F1
#
_entry.id   AF-I3EE13-F1
#
_cell.length_a   1.000
_cell.length_b   1.000
_cell.length_c   1.000
_cell.angle_alpha   90.00
_cell.angle_beta   90.00
_cell.angle_gamma   90.00
#
_symmetry.space_group_name_H-M   'P 1'
#
loop_
_entity.id
_entity.type
_entity.pdbx_description
1 polymer ?
#
loop_
_entity_poly.entity_id
_entity_poly.type
_entity_poly.pdbx_seq_one_letter_code
_entity_poly.pdbx_strand_id
1 'polypeptide(L)'
;MDIRLQLQIKKDPANYTSLYMNELEKMRGMMKISKLDPQAKNQELCSLLTFLPHISKNYSEDISNDIFNYALDYYNLLERSLSQAVITSIIILKKTKQIGPDVFYKNAIILIEEMDKRTKTVFIQFLISEIIRDKEHKELIQNVLVDTIESRIEAHSKRAVYIFIHLISRDVWKDQNTTELLFKIILKSSSVVINFIFMYLLDRVRLTITEEEIEIQANNKTNQKIKRETRADKKKKERQTKALNKKLEEKKEKQNSDPNIIKLLNRLGEKGPFYASKLFKLIKASEHKMEIKLMMAQIVSRIISHYKINIKGFLGYMMRFLFPHQDKLPSVFAAIAQSIHEGTEEKEVEAVCDLIVENFCSDYKDDDIIAYGINSIRAIVKRYPGAVEYDCIKRIMDYRKMKKRRAVVASTSLKKMIREINRQKEGEFMESEDEDVDESNDESGSDVFLSGEEDSYVEESESESEGDDESILSSTDNPHGFVTEEMIGKIRTKSTREEKMATSKAEKRQKKKREHTGTNKEKQKTTNYTVRRTKRVSIPKKITKKRKR
;
A
#
# COMPACT_ATOMS: atom_id res chain seq x y z
N MET A 1 25.29 10.00 -32.86
CA MET A 1 26.74 10.30 -32.73
C MET A 1 27.46 9.18 -31.99
N ASP A 2 28.75 9.02 -32.26
CA ASP A 2 29.55 7.86 -31.89
C ASP A 2 30.08 7.90 -30.44
N ILE A 3 29.93 6.81 -29.70
CA ILE A 3 30.46 6.65 -28.32
C ILE A 3 31.99 6.82 -28.31
N ARG A 4 32.65 6.46 -29.40
CA ARG A 4 34.09 6.64 -29.60
C ARG A 4 34.51 8.10 -29.57
N LEU A 5 33.73 8.97 -30.22
CA LEU A 5 33.98 10.41 -30.22
C LEU A 5 33.81 11.01 -28.82
N GLN A 6 32.80 10.57 -28.07
CA GLN A 6 32.63 10.99 -26.66
C GLN A 6 33.86 10.65 -25.82
N LEU A 7 34.44 9.46 -26.01
CA LEU A 7 35.64 9.03 -25.27
C LEU A 7 36.88 9.82 -25.69
N GLN A 8 37.02 10.17 -26.97
CA GLN A 8 38.12 10.99 -27.46
C GLN A 8 38.06 12.41 -26.89
N ILE A 9 36.87 13.04 -26.94
CA ILE A 9 36.66 14.38 -26.39
C ILE A 9 36.94 14.41 -24.89
N LYS A 10 36.53 13.37 -24.14
CA LYS A 10 36.82 13.27 -22.70
C LYS A 10 38.30 13.09 -22.38
N LYS A 11 39.08 12.51 -23.29
CA LYS A 11 40.53 12.34 -23.12
C LYS A 11 41.32 13.61 -23.40
N ASP A 12 40.86 14.41 -24.35
CA ASP A 12 41.55 15.63 -24.77
C ASP A 12 40.57 16.75 -25.13
N PRO A 13 39.95 17.43 -24.13
CA PRO A 13 38.87 18.38 -24.40
C PRO A 13 39.31 19.63 -25.18
N ALA A 14 40.55 20.07 -25.00
CA ALA A 14 41.08 21.32 -25.55
C ALA A 14 41.02 21.32 -27.09
N ASN A 15 41.41 20.21 -27.71
CA ASN A 15 41.46 20.05 -29.16
C ASN A 15 40.08 19.99 -29.83
N TYR A 16 39.01 19.73 -29.07
CA TYR A 16 37.64 19.64 -29.59
C TYR A 16 36.75 20.83 -29.19
N THR A 17 37.32 21.91 -28.65
CA THR A 17 36.57 23.10 -28.22
C THR A 17 35.78 23.74 -29.36
N SER A 18 36.38 23.91 -30.54
CA SER A 18 35.72 24.49 -31.71
C SER A 18 34.57 23.60 -32.22
N LEU A 19 34.74 22.28 -32.17
CA LEU A 19 33.70 21.32 -32.52
C LEU A 19 32.52 21.41 -31.54
N TYR A 20 32.80 21.49 -30.23
CA TYR A 20 31.77 21.62 -29.22
C TYR A 20 30.92 22.89 -29.42
N MET A 21 31.56 24.04 -29.63
CA MET A 21 30.83 25.30 -29.85
C MET A 21 29.94 25.25 -31.09
N ASN A 22 30.43 24.70 -32.21
CA ASN A 22 29.63 24.57 -33.43
C ASN A 22 28.41 23.65 -33.23
N GLU A 23 28.61 22.48 -32.60
CA GLU A 23 27.50 21.56 -32.32
C GLU A 23 26.49 22.14 -31.30
N LEU A 24 26.96 22.98 -30.39
CA LEU A 24 26.13 23.68 -29.41
C LEU A 24 25.30 24.80 -30.04
N GLU A 25 25.89 25.62 -30.91
CA GLU A 25 25.16 26.62 -31.71
C GLU A 25 24.12 25.94 -32.61
N LYS A 26 24.50 24.83 -33.25
CA LYS A 26 23.59 24.01 -34.05
C LYS A 26 22.43 23.49 -33.21
N MET A 27 22.69 22.94 -32.02
CA MET A 27 21.64 22.52 -31.08
C MET A 27 20.70 23.69 -30.74
N ARG A 28 21.24 24.87 -30.38
CA ARG A 28 20.45 26.07 -30.07
C ARG A 28 19.58 26.52 -31.24
N GLY A 29 20.13 26.53 -32.46
CA GLY A 29 19.38 26.82 -33.69
C GLY A 29 18.25 25.83 -33.94
N MET A 30 18.53 24.53 -33.81
CA MET A 30 17.54 23.47 -34.00
C MET A 30 16.48 23.46 -32.90
N MET A 31 16.81 23.80 -31.65
CA MET A 31 15.83 24.00 -30.58
C MET A 31 14.89 25.17 -30.92
N LYS A 32 15.41 26.30 -31.41
CA LYS A 32 14.58 27.43 -31.86
C LYS A 32 13.61 27.03 -32.98
N ILE A 33 14.08 26.29 -33.98
CA ILE A 33 13.24 25.77 -35.06
C ILE A 33 12.18 24.82 -34.50
N SER A 34 12.56 23.92 -33.59
CA SER A 34 11.63 22.99 -32.96
C SER A 34 10.58 23.69 -32.10
N LYS A 35 10.82 24.91 -31.59
CA LYS A 35 9.78 25.70 -30.92
C LYS A 35 8.68 26.16 -31.90
N LEU A 36 9.01 26.36 -33.19
CA LEU A 36 8.06 26.75 -34.22
C LEU A 36 7.23 25.56 -34.74
N ASP A 37 7.85 24.39 -34.86
CA ASP A 37 7.16 23.13 -35.18
C ASP A 37 7.55 22.00 -34.20
N PRO A 38 6.90 21.94 -33.02
CA PRO A 38 7.22 20.97 -31.96
C PRO A 38 6.96 19.50 -32.33
N GLN A 39 6.11 19.24 -33.33
CA GLN A 39 5.72 17.89 -33.75
C GLN A 39 6.64 17.33 -34.85
N ALA A 40 7.53 18.16 -35.40
CA ALA A 40 8.50 17.72 -36.41
C ALA A 40 9.46 16.67 -35.83
N LYS A 41 9.65 15.58 -36.58
CA LYS A 41 10.65 14.57 -36.24
C LYS A 41 12.03 15.09 -36.55
N ASN A 42 12.83 15.31 -35.51
CA ASN A 42 14.20 15.79 -35.65
C ASN A 42 15.20 14.83 -34.99
N GLN A 43 15.62 13.81 -35.77
CA GLN A 43 16.56 12.79 -35.28
C GLN A 43 17.94 13.35 -34.96
N GLU A 44 18.36 14.37 -35.69
CA GLU A 44 19.65 15.02 -35.47
C GLU A 44 19.65 15.81 -34.16
N LEU A 45 18.60 16.59 -33.88
CA LEU A 45 18.43 17.25 -32.58
C LEU A 45 18.36 16.23 -31.43
N CYS A 46 17.67 15.10 -31.60
CA CYS A 46 17.67 14.03 -30.60
C CYS A 46 19.09 13.49 -30.32
N SER A 47 19.90 13.35 -31.38
CA SER A 47 21.27 12.88 -31.26
C SER A 47 22.18 13.91 -30.56
N LEU A 48 21.97 15.20 -30.80
CA LEU A 48 22.70 16.30 -30.14
C LEU A 48 22.32 16.40 -28.67
N LEU A 49 21.03 16.37 -28.35
CA LEU A 49 20.52 16.41 -26.99
C LEU A 49 21.03 15.23 -26.16
N THR A 50 21.23 14.05 -26.76
CA THR A 50 21.80 12.90 -26.02
C THR A 50 23.32 12.90 -25.96
N PHE A 51 24.00 13.54 -26.91
CA PHE A 51 25.47 13.57 -26.99
C PHE A 51 26.10 14.70 -26.17
N LEU A 52 25.63 15.95 -26.34
CA LEU A 52 26.24 17.14 -25.75
C LEU A 52 26.28 17.10 -24.21
N PRO A 53 25.23 16.67 -23.48
CA PRO A 53 25.28 16.50 -22.02
C PRO A 53 26.40 15.59 -21.50
N HIS A 54 26.91 14.66 -22.31
CA HIS A 54 27.99 13.78 -21.88
C HIS A 54 29.37 14.44 -21.91
N ILE A 55 29.55 15.51 -22.68
CA ILE A 55 30.84 16.19 -22.89
C ILE A 55 30.87 17.61 -22.33
N SER A 56 29.70 18.21 -22.09
CA SER A 56 29.58 19.62 -21.67
C SER A 56 30.28 19.95 -20.35
N LYS A 57 30.53 18.97 -19.48
CA LYS A 57 31.25 19.19 -18.22
C LYS A 57 32.67 19.73 -18.44
N ASN A 58 33.25 19.45 -19.60
CA ASN A 58 34.62 19.83 -19.94
C ASN A 58 34.73 21.23 -20.54
N TYR A 59 33.61 21.94 -20.73
CA TYR A 59 33.54 23.24 -21.40
C TYR A 59 32.88 24.28 -20.48
N SER A 60 33.17 25.57 -20.72
CA SER A 60 32.66 26.68 -19.91
C SER A 60 31.19 27.03 -20.20
N GLU A 61 30.69 26.73 -21.39
CA GLU A 61 29.31 27.04 -21.78
C GLU A 61 28.30 26.06 -21.18
N ASP A 62 27.38 26.60 -20.39
CA ASP A 62 26.31 25.84 -19.76
C ASP A 62 25.14 25.60 -20.72
N ILE A 63 24.93 24.32 -21.07
CA ILE A 63 23.75 23.86 -21.80
C ILE A 63 22.59 23.46 -20.89
N SER A 64 22.81 23.44 -19.57
CA SER A 64 21.85 22.91 -18.61
C SER A 64 20.58 23.75 -18.57
N ASN A 65 20.72 25.08 -18.46
CA ASN A 65 19.58 26.00 -18.44
C ASN A 65 18.79 25.97 -19.75
N ASP A 66 19.47 25.93 -20.90
CA ASP A 66 18.83 25.90 -22.22
C ASP A 66 17.93 24.66 -22.38
N ILE A 67 18.46 23.48 -22.06
CA ILE A 67 17.74 22.21 -22.19
C ILE A 67 16.60 22.12 -21.16
N PHE A 68 16.84 22.62 -19.95
CA PHE A 68 15.88 22.52 -18.87
C PHE A 68 14.68 23.47 -19.06
N ASN A 69 14.92 24.71 -19.50
CA ASN A 69 13.85 25.65 -19.89
C ASN A 69 13.08 25.14 -21.11
N TYR A 70 13.78 24.57 -22.10
CA TYR A 70 13.13 23.94 -23.24
C TYR A 70 12.20 22.79 -22.84
N ALA A 71 12.57 22.00 -21.82
CA ALA A 71 11.70 20.98 -21.26
C ALA A 71 10.46 21.61 -20.59
N LEU A 72 10.65 22.56 -19.68
CA LEU A 72 9.54 23.18 -18.95
C LEU A 72 8.49 23.84 -19.85
N ASP A 73 8.93 24.47 -20.94
CA ASP A 73 8.01 25.22 -21.81
C ASP A 73 7.33 24.35 -22.88
N TYR A 74 8.01 23.32 -23.40
CA TYR A 74 7.57 22.61 -24.61
C TYR A 74 7.36 21.11 -24.45
N TYR A 75 7.71 20.48 -23.32
CA TYR A 75 7.76 19.00 -23.22
C TYR A 75 6.48 18.29 -23.72
N ASN A 76 5.30 18.79 -23.32
CA ASN A 76 3.99 18.26 -23.73
C ASN A 76 3.71 18.38 -25.23
N LEU A 77 4.37 19.31 -25.91
CA LEU A 77 4.18 19.61 -27.33
C LEU A 77 5.19 18.87 -28.22
N LEU A 78 6.26 18.31 -27.65
CA LEU A 78 7.32 17.66 -28.41
C LEU A 78 6.90 16.31 -28.97
N GLU A 79 7.50 15.94 -30.11
CA GLU A 79 7.46 14.57 -30.61
C GLU A 79 8.12 13.59 -29.62
N ARG A 80 7.59 12.37 -29.50
CA ARG A 80 7.95 11.42 -28.44
C ARG A 80 9.45 11.10 -28.34
N SER A 81 10.15 10.96 -29.48
CA SER A 81 11.58 10.67 -29.48
C SER A 81 12.39 11.86 -28.98
N LEU A 82 11.93 13.07 -29.28
CA LEU A 82 12.53 14.31 -28.80
C LEU A 82 12.27 14.52 -27.31
N SER A 83 11.04 14.31 -26.83
CA SER A 83 10.73 14.34 -25.39
C SER A 83 11.61 13.37 -24.60
N GLN A 84 11.83 12.16 -25.11
CA GLN A 84 12.72 11.17 -24.48
C GLN A 84 14.18 11.60 -24.48
N ALA A 85 14.64 12.22 -25.58
CA ALA A 85 16.00 12.76 -25.66
C ALA A 85 16.20 13.84 -24.59
N VAL A 86 15.27 14.81 -24.47
CA VAL A 86 15.32 15.88 -23.46
C VAL A 86 15.40 15.35 -22.03
N ILE A 87 14.55 14.39 -21.64
CA ILE A 87 14.62 13.80 -20.28
C ILE A 87 15.92 13.05 -20.06
N THR A 88 16.41 12.34 -21.08
CA THR A 88 17.71 11.66 -21.00
C THR A 88 18.83 12.68 -20.78
N SER A 89 18.80 13.82 -21.48
CA SER A 89 19.73 14.93 -21.28
C SER A 89 19.70 15.44 -19.84
N ILE A 90 18.52 15.74 -19.30
CA ILE A 90 18.35 16.23 -17.92
C ILE A 90 18.90 15.23 -16.90
N ILE A 91 18.62 13.94 -17.07
CA ILE A 91 19.16 12.87 -16.21
C ILE A 91 20.69 12.86 -16.25
N ILE A 92 21.29 12.99 -17.43
CA ILE A 92 22.76 13.01 -17.60
C ILE A 92 23.35 14.25 -16.93
N LEU A 93 22.82 15.44 -17.24
CA LEU A 93 23.28 16.72 -16.70
C LEU A 93 23.23 16.76 -15.17
N LYS A 94 22.19 16.14 -14.57
CA LYS A 94 22.11 16.01 -13.12
C LYS A 94 23.18 15.06 -12.59
N LYS A 95 23.36 13.88 -13.20
CA LYS A 95 24.40 12.90 -12.81
C LYS A 95 25.83 13.45 -12.94
N THR A 96 26.08 14.33 -13.91
CA THR A 96 27.38 15.00 -14.11
C THR A 96 27.58 16.20 -13.19
N LYS A 97 26.58 16.53 -12.35
CA LYS A 97 26.53 17.68 -11.41
C LYS A 97 26.60 19.06 -12.10
N GLN A 98 26.03 19.17 -13.30
CA GLN A 98 25.98 20.44 -14.04
C GLN A 98 24.75 21.28 -13.71
N ILE A 99 23.65 20.63 -13.31
CA ILE A 99 22.47 21.32 -12.79
C ILE A 99 22.60 21.44 -11.26
N GLY A 100 22.51 22.67 -10.76
CA GLY A 100 22.45 22.95 -9.33
C GLY A 100 21.23 22.27 -8.67
N PRO A 101 21.37 21.76 -7.44
CA PRO A 101 20.31 21.01 -6.76
C PRO A 101 19.04 21.84 -6.55
N ASP A 102 19.16 23.12 -6.22
CA ASP A 102 18.03 24.04 -6.04
C ASP A 102 17.14 24.12 -7.29
N VAL A 103 17.74 24.42 -8.44
CA VAL A 103 17.04 24.55 -9.72
C VAL A 103 16.44 23.22 -10.16
N PHE A 104 17.18 22.12 -9.97
CA PHE A 104 16.73 20.79 -10.37
C PHE A 104 15.50 20.35 -9.57
N TYR A 105 15.58 20.33 -8.24
CA TYR A 105 14.52 19.76 -7.40
C TYR A 105 13.23 20.58 -7.44
N LYS A 106 13.31 21.92 -7.51
CA LYS A 106 12.13 22.80 -7.63
C LYS A 106 11.28 22.48 -8.86
N ASN A 107 11.93 22.16 -9.96
CA ASN A 107 11.27 22.04 -11.25
C ASN A 107 11.05 20.58 -11.69
N ALA A 108 11.83 19.63 -11.18
CA ALA A 108 11.72 18.22 -11.53
C ALA A 108 10.33 17.64 -11.24
N ILE A 109 9.67 18.05 -10.15
CA ILE A 109 8.35 17.55 -9.77
C ILE A 109 7.25 18.09 -10.70
N ILE A 110 7.40 19.32 -11.18
CA ILE A 110 6.48 19.94 -12.13
C ILE A 110 6.53 19.18 -13.46
N LEU A 111 7.75 18.92 -13.95
CA LEU A 111 7.98 18.19 -15.20
C LEU A 111 7.41 16.77 -15.18
N ILE A 112 7.32 16.12 -14.00
CA ILE A 112 6.79 14.75 -13.88
C ILE A 112 5.39 14.65 -14.47
N GLU A 113 4.50 15.62 -14.24
CA GLU A 113 3.10 15.44 -14.64
C GLU A 113 2.88 15.44 -16.15
N GLU A 114 3.73 16.16 -16.87
CA GLU A 114 3.76 16.27 -18.32
C GLU A 114 4.21 14.97 -19.01
N MET A 115 4.88 14.08 -18.27
CA MET A 115 5.41 12.82 -18.80
C MET A 115 4.35 11.75 -19.05
N ASP A 116 4.57 10.97 -20.11
CA ASP A 116 3.85 9.74 -20.34
C ASP A 116 4.11 8.72 -19.22
N LYS A 117 3.22 7.73 -19.08
CA LYS A 117 3.24 6.79 -17.95
C LYS A 117 4.59 6.08 -17.78
N ARG A 118 5.27 5.72 -18.87
CA ARG A 118 6.55 4.99 -18.79
C ARG A 118 7.67 5.93 -18.37
N THR A 119 7.80 7.09 -19.00
CA THR A 119 8.85 8.06 -18.67
C THR A 119 8.68 8.60 -17.26
N LYS A 120 7.44 8.85 -16.84
CA LYS A 120 7.05 9.21 -15.47
C LYS A 120 7.61 8.22 -14.44
N THR A 121 7.41 6.92 -14.64
CA THR A 121 7.93 5.88 -13.73
C THR A 121 9.46 5.89 -13.66
N VAL A 122 10.13 5.95 -14.82
CA VAL A 122 11.61 5.94 -14.89
C VAL A 122 12.19 7.21 -14.26
N PHE A 123 11.57 8.37 -14.49
CA PHE A 123 12.04 9.64 -13.95
C PHE A 123 11.82 9.72 -12.44
N ILE A 124 10.68 9.26 -11.91
CA ILE A 124 10.46 9.16 -10.45
C ILE A 124 11.50 8.22 -9.81
N GLN A 125 11.79 7.07 -10.44
CA GLN A 125 12.83 6.15 -9.98
C GLN A 125 14.19 6.83 -9.92
N PHE A 126 14.58 7.55 -10.98
CA PHE A 126 15.82 8.32 -11.02
C PHE A 126 15.85 9.40 -9.93
N LEU A 127 14.78 10.18 -9.78
CA LEU A 127 14.68 11.26 -8.82
C LEU A 127 14.85 10.76 -7.38
N ILE A 128 14.20 9.66 -7.02
CA ILE A 128 14.36 9.03 -5.70
C ILE A 128 15.82 8.61 -5.50
N SER A 129 16.44 7.92 -6.46
CA SER A 129 17.84 7.51 -6.36
C SER A 129 18.80 8.69 -6.24
N GLU A 130 18.51 9.80 -6.90
CA GLU A 130 19.33 11.00 -6.84
C GLU A 130 19.19 11.70 -5.49
N ILE A 131 17.97 11.80 -4.94
CA ILE A 131 17.73 12.34 -3.59
C ILE A 131 18.47 11.52 -2.53
N ILE A 132 18.50 10.19 -2.67
CA ILE A 132 19.24 9.30 -1.76
C ILE A 132 20.76 9.57 -1.82
N ARG A 133 21.28 9.95 -3.00
CA ARG A 133 22.68 10.25 -3.23
C ARG A 133 23.06 11.66 -2.73
N ASP A 134 22.18 12.65 -2.93
CA ASP A 134 22.38 14.05 -2.55
C ASP A 134 22.11 14.32 -1.06
N LYS A 135 22.79 13.59 -0.17
CA LYS A 135 22.60 13.70 1.29
C LYS A 135 22.86 15.12 1.82
N GLU A 136 23.80 15.84 1.23
CA GLU A 136 24.16 17.21 1.63
C GLU A 136 23.02 18.22 1.44
N HIS A 137 22.10 17.96 0.51
CA HIS A 137 21.00 18.87 0.17
C HIS A 137 19.67 18.44 0.78
N LYS A 138 19.70 17.60 1.84
CA LYS A 138 18.49 17.05 2.47
C LYS A 138 17.48 18.12 2.86
N GLU A 139 17.90 19.16 3.57
CA GLU A 139 17.00 20.22 4.06
C GLU A 139 16.37 20.99 2.91
N LEU A 140 17.16 21.33 1.90
CA LEU A 140 16.67 21.97 0.68
C LEU A 140 15.60 21.11 -0.01
N ILE A 141 15.87 19.82 -0.19
CA ILE A 141 14.94 18.87 -0.83
C ILE A 141 13.66 18.73 -0.01
N GLN A 142 13.76 18.68 1.32
CA GLN A 142 12.60 18.61 2.22
C GLN A 142 11.73 19.87 2.10
N ASN A 143 12.34 21.06 2.11
CA ASN A 143 11.61 22.31 1.94
C ASN A 143 10.90 22.36 0.58
N VAL A 144 11.61 22.03 -0.51
CA VAL A 144 11.02 21.97 -1.85
C VAL A 144 9.83 21.00 -1.92
N LEU A 145 9.96 19.80 -1.31
CA LEU A 145 8.85 18.85 -1.26
C LEU A 145 7.69 19.41 -0.44
N VAL A 146 7.93 19.97 0.74
CA VAL A 146 6.88 20.56 1.59
C VAL A 146 6.15 21.68 0.86
N ASP A 147 6.88 22.61 0.25
CA ASP A 147 6.32 23.71 -0.54
C ASP A 147 5.48 23.19 -1.71
N THR A 148 5.95 22.12 -2.37
CA THR A 148 5.20 21.47 -3.46
C THR A 148 3.95 20.75 -2.96
N ILE A 149 3.99 20.18 -1.75
CA ILE A 149 2.83 19.51 -1.13
C ILE A 149 1.78 20.54 -0.70
N GLU A 150 2.22 21.63 -0.08
CA GLU A 150 1.37 22.77 0.32
C GLU A 150 0.90 23.59 -0.89
N SER A 151 1.46 23.34 -2.10
CA SER A 151 0.96 23.94 -3.33
C SER A 151 -0.51 23.55 -3.59
N ARG A 152 -1.26 24.45 -4.23
CA ARG A 152 -2.68 24.20 -4.58
C ARG A 152 -2.87 23.23 -5.75
N ILE A 153 -1.79 22.69 -6.31
CA ILE A 153 -1.83 21.81 -7.49
C ILE A 153 -1.83 20.35 -7.04
N GLU A 154 -3.02 19.74 -7.01
CA GLU A 154 -3.24 18.39 -6.48
C GLU A 154 -2.31 17.32 -7.11
N ALA A 155 -2.02 17.44 -8.40
CA ALA A 155 -1.15 16.50 -9.10
C ALA A 155 0.30 16.55 -8.58
N HIS A 156 0.87 17.74 -8.42
CA HIS A 156 2.21 17.92 -7.86
C HIS A 156 2.26 17.49 -6.40
N SER A 157 1.24 17.85 -5.59
CA SER A 157 1.18 17.42 -4.19
C SER A 157 1.18 15.89 -4.08
N LYS A 158 0.41 15.16 -4.91
CA LYS A 158 0.43 13.69 -4.90
C LYS A 158 1.82 13.12 -5.19
N ARG A 159 2.55 13.68 -6.15
CA ARG A 159 3.90 13.21 -6.52
C ARG A 159 4.92 13.53 -5.45
N ALA A 160 4.89 14.73 -4.90
CA ALA A 160 5.78 15.15 -3.83
C ALA A 160 5.58 14.27 -2.58
N VAL A 161 4.33 14.02 -2.16
CA VAL A 161 4.03 13.09 -1.05
C VAL A 161 4.48 11.67 -1.37
N TYR A 162 4.24 11.20 -2.59
CA TYR A 162 4.67 9.87 -3.02
C TYR A 162 6.19 9.69 -2.87
N ILE A 163 6.97 10.66 -3.32
CA ILE A 163 8.44 10.66 -3.17
C ILE A 163 8.82 10.73 -1.69
N PHE A 164 8.19 11.62 -0.91
CA PHE A 164 8.46 11.80 0.51
C PHE A 164 8.23 10.51 1.32
N ILE A 165 7.08 9.85 1.14
CA ILE A 165 6.77 8.59 1.80
C ILE A 165 7.74 7.48 1.36
N HIS A 166 8.13 7.48 0.09
CA HIS A 166 9.06 6.47 -0.42
C HIS A 166 10.43 6.56 0.23
N LEU A 167 10.95 7.78 0.45
CA LEU A 167 12.21 8.02 1.17
C LEU A 167 12.13 7.60 2.65
N ILE A 168 10.97 7.81 3.28
CA ILE A 168 10.69 7.32 4.63
C ILE A 168 10.65 5.78 4.67
N SER A 169 9.99 5.15 3.70
CA SER A 169 9.83 3.69 3.62
C SER A 169 11.15 2.95 3.41
N ARG A 170 12.09 3.61 2.71
CA ARG A 170 13.44 3.12 2.48
C ARG A 170 14.41 3.46 3.60
N ASP A 171 13.91 3.99 4.71
CA ASP A 171 14.75 4.24 5.87
C ASP A 171 15.91 5.20 5.58
N VAL A 172 15.75 6.07 4.57
CA VAL A 172 16.75 7.10 4.20
C VAL A 172 16.58 8.31 5.10
N TRP A 173 15.32 8.67 5.39
CA TRP A 173 14.95 9.75 6.30
C TRP A 173 14.38 9.19 7.60
N LYS A 174 15.28 8.89 8.55
CA LYS A 174 14.95 8.29 9.85
C LYS A 174 14.76 9.31 10.97
N ASP A 175 15.14 10.56 10.75
CA ASP A 175 15.19 11.58 11.80
C ASP A 175 13.80 11.86 12.38
N GLN A 176 13.77 12.16 13.69
CA GLN A 176 12.56 12.61 14.39
C GLN A 176 11.96 13.85 13.72
N ASN A 177 12.80 14.83 13.33
CA ASN A 177 12.36 16.05 12.64
C ASN A 177 11.64 15.76 11.31
N THR A 178 12.10 14.76 10.55
CA THR A 178 11.45 14.39 9.28
C THR A 178 10.12 13.69 9.51
N THR A 179 10.05 12.85 10.54
CA THR A 179 8.79 12.20 10.94
C THR A 179 7.80 13.25 11.44
N GLU A 180 8.25 14.21 12.24
CA GLU A 180 7.46 15.34 12.69
C GLU A 180 6.93 16.17 11.52
N LEU A 181 7.77 16.42 10.51
CA LEU A 181 7.37 17.11 9.28
C LEU A 181 6.25 16.36 8.55
N LEU A 182 6.29 15.02 8.49
CA LEU A 182 5.18 14.24 7.93
C LEU A 182 3.87 14.49 8.68
N PHE A 183 3.90 14.50 10.01
CA PHE A 183 2.70 14.79 10.79
C PHE A 183 2.22 16.23 10.62
N LYS A 184 3.11 17.20 10.46
CA LYS A 184 2.75 18.59 10.10
C LYS A 184 2.10 18.65 8.72
N ILE A 185 2.61 17.91 7.74
CA ILE A 185 2.02 17.77 6.40
C ILE A 185 0.59 17.21 6.52
N ILE A 186 0.38 16.14 7.29
CA ILE A 186 -0.95 15.54 7.50
C ILE A 186 -1.96 16.57 8.04
N LEU A 187 -1.54 17.46 8.94
CA LEU A 187 -2.43 18.44 9.56
C LEU A 187 -2.87 19.58 8.63
N LYS A 188 -2.09 19.89 7.59
CA LYS A 188 -2.35 21.03 6.69
C LYS A 188 -2.81 20.65 5.28
N SER A 189 -2.59 19.40 4.88
CA SER A 189 -2.74 18.99 3.48
C SER A 189 -4.19 18.75 3.05
N SER A 190 -4.40 18.66 1.74
CA SER A 190 -5.70 18.28 1.17
C SER A 190 -6.08 16.82 1.49
N SER A 191 -7.38 16.53 1.42
CA SER A 191 -7.96 15.19 1.61
C SER A 191 -7.24 14.09 0.82
N VAL A 192 -6.76 14.38 -0.38
CA VAL A 192 -6.17 13.38 -1.28
C VAL A 192 -4.77 12.99 -0.84
N VAL A 193 -3.97 13.98 -0.41
CA VAL A 193 -2.65 13.77 0.19
C VAL A 193 -2.78 12.94 1.46
N ILE A 194 -3.68 13.38 2.35
CA ILE A 194 -3.94 12.72 3.64
C ILE A 194 -4.34 11.26 3.42
N ASN A 195 -5.26 11.00 2.48
CA ASN A 195 -5.70 9.65 2.16
C ASN A 195 -4.54 8.75 1.71
N PHE A 196 -3.65 9.26 0.86
CA PHE A 196 -2.49 8.49 0.41
C PHE A 196 -1.51 8.19 1.57
N ILE A 197 -1.25 9.17 2.44
CA ILE A 197 -0.40 8.97 3.62
C ILE A 197 -0.99 7.89 4.53
N PHE A 198 -2.28 7.98 4.87
CA PHE A 198 -2.93 7.00 5.72
C PHE A 198 -3.06 5.62 5.08
N MET A 199 -3.26 5.52 3.77
CA MET A 199 -3.20 4.24 3.06
C MET A 199 -1.84 3.55 3.25
N TYR A 200 -0.75 4.31 3.24
CA TYR A 200 0.58 3.77 3.54
C TYR A 200 0.76 3.42 5.02
N LEU A 201 0.37 4.29 5.95
CA LEU A 201 0.51 4.06 7.40
C LEU A 201 -0.36 2.90 7.91
N LEU A 202 -1.50 2.65 7.26
CA LEU A 202 -2.38 1.51 7.54
C LEU A 202 -1.99 0.25 6.76
N ASP A 203 -0.85 0.25 6.06
CA ASP A 203 -0.31 -0.87 5.27
C ASP A 203 -1.24 -1.35 4.13
N ARG A 204 -2.17 -0.49 3.69
CA ARG A 204 -3.13 -0.77 2.60
C ARG A 204 -2.55 -0.55 1.21
N VAL A 205 -1.40 0.13 1.11
CA VAL A 205 -0.69 0.37 -0.15
C VAL A 205 0.77 -0.03 -0.01
N ARG A 206 1.26 -0.82 -0.97
CA ARG A 206 2.69 -1.09 -1.15
C ARG A 206 3.25 -0.17 -2.21
N LEU A 207 4.39 0.45 -1.90
CA LEU A 207 5.10 1.28 -2.85
C LEU A 207 5.82 0.38 -3.86
N THR A 208 5.51 0.54 -5.15
CA THR A 208 5.93 -0.41 -6.20
C THR A 208 7.33 -0.16 -6.77
N ILE A 209 8.05 0.86 -6.30
CA ILE A 209 9.37 1.18 -6.82
C ILE A 209 10.46 0.45 -6.01
N THR A 210 10.78 -0.78 -6.44
CA THR A 210 11.87 -1.59 -5.88
C THR A 210 13.22 -1.28 -6.53
N GLU A 211 14.30 -1.27 -5.73
CA GLU A 211 15.68 -0.91 -6.13
C GLU A 211 16.27 -1.83 -7.21
N GLU A 212 15.84 -3.09 -7.27
CA GLU A 212 16.38 -4.10 -8.19
C GLU A 212 16.07 -3.80 -9.67
N GLU A 213 15.06 -2.97 -9.99
CA GLU A 213 14.81 -2.53 -11.38
C GLU A 213 15.87 -1.54 -11.91
N ILE A 214 16.58 -0.86 -11.00
CA ILE A 214 17.52 0.23 -11.30
C ILE A 214 18.84 -0.32 -11.85
N GLU A 215 19.36 -1.39 -11.24
CA GLU A 215 20.56 -2.07 -11.74
C GLU A 215 20.30 -2.88 -13.00
N ILE A 216 19.12 -3.50 -13.10
CA ILE A 216 18.73 -4.28 -14.29
C ILE A 216 18.59 -3.36 -15.51
N GLN A 217 18.02 -2.15 -15.37
CA GLN A 217 17.93 -1.20 -16.50
C GLN A 217 19.27 -0.52 -16.84
N ALA A 218 20.15 -0.29 -15.85
CA ALA A 218 21.48 0.27 -16.07
C ALA A 218 22.40 -0.72 -16.82
N ASN A 219 22.33 -2.01 -16.47
CA ASN A 219 23.15 -3.06 -17.12
C ASN A 219 22.58 -3.56 -18.45
N ASN A 220 21.30 -3.31 -18.76
CA ASN A 220 20.68 -3.73 -20.02
C ASN A 220 20.96 -2.79 -21.21
N LYS A 221 21.77 -1.73 -21.04
CA LYS A 221 22.10 -0.78 -22.12
C LYS A 221 23.37 -1.11 -22.93
N THR A 222 24.03 -2.23 -22.67
CA THR A 222 25.19 -2.65 -23.46
C THR A 222 24.93 -4.02 -24.09
N ASN A 223 24.69 -4.03 -25.40
CA ASN A 223 24.54 -5.18 -26.31
C ASN A 223 23.12 -5.74 -26.53
N GLN A 224 22.20 -4.93 -27.07
CA GLN A 224 21.15 -5.48 -27.93
C GLN A 224 21.63 -5.56 -29.39
N LYS A 225 22.49 -6.54 -29.68
CA LYS A 225 22.51 -7.14 -31.02
C LYS A 225 21.44 -8.24 -31.00
N ILE A 226 20.51 -8.17 -31.95
CA ILE A 226 19.43 -9.15 -32.14
C ILE A 226 20.08 -10.53 -32.39
N LYS A 227 20.29 -11.31 -31.33
CA LYS A 227 20.57 -12.75 -31.43
C LYS A 227 19.27 -13.48 -31.12
N ARG A 228 18.91 -14.43 -31.99
CA ARG A 228 17.80 -15.38 -31.74
C ARG A 228 18.05 -16.06 -30.39
N GLU A 229 17.09 -15.96 -29.48
CA GLU A 229 17.17 -16.57 -28.15
C GLU A 229 17.41 -18.08 -28.30
N THR A 230 18.51 -18.56 -27.75
CA THR A 230 18.78 -20.00 -27.71
C THR A 230 18.01 -20.64 -26.55
N ARG A 231 17.80 -21.96 -26.61
CA ARG A 231 17.13 -22.72 -25.53
C ARG A 231 17.87 -22.60 -24.19
N ALA A 232 19.18 -22.32 -24.21
CA ALA A 232 20.00 -22.04 -23.04
C ALA A 232 19.73 -20.65 -22.42
N ASP A 233 19.50 -19.62 -23.23
CA ASP A 233 19.18 -18.26 -22.76
C ASP A 233 17.81 -18.21 -22.08
N LYS A 234 16.82 -18.94 -22.61
CA LYS A 234 15.51 -19.12 -21.96
C LYS A 234 15.66 -19.80 -20.60
N LYS A 235 16.46 -20.87 -20.52
CA LYS A 235 16.72 -21.60 -19.27
C LYS A 235 17.48 -20.73 -18.25
N LYS A 236 18.36 -19.83 -18.69
CA LYS A 236 19.05 -18.86 -17.83
C LYS A 236 18.13 -17.78 -17.29
N LYS A 237 17.28 -17.19 -18.15
CA LYS A 237 16.22 -16.25 -17.73
C LYS A 237 15.25 -16.90 -16.74
N GLU A 238 14.84 -18.13 -16.99
CA GLU A 238 13.93 -18.88 -16.11
C GLU A 238 14.56 -19.16 -14.74
N ARG A 239 15.86 -19.49 -14.69
CA ARG A 239 16.62 -19.62 -13.44
C ARG A 239 16.74 -18.29 -12.69
N GLN A 240 16.98 -17.18 -13.40
CA GLN A 240 17.04 -15.86 -12.80
C GLN A 240 15.68 -15.41 -12.25
N THR A 241 14.58 -15.63 -12.98
CA THR A 241 13.22 -15.34 -12.49
C THR A 241 12.84 -16.22 -11.31
N LYS A 242 13.24 -17.49 -11.30
CA LYS A 242 13.01 -18.39 -10.16
C LYS A 242 13.83 -17.99 -8.93
N ALA A 243 15.07 -17.58 -9.10
CA ALA A 243 15.90 -17.05 -8.00
C ALA A 243 15.37 -15.71 -7.46
N LEU A 244 14.84 -14.84 -8.34
CA LEU A 244 14.21 -13.58 -7.95
C LEU A 244 12.91 -13.82 -7.19
N ASN A 245 12.08 -14.76 -7.67
CA ASN A 245 10.84 -15.16 -7.00
C ASN A 245 11.14 -15.81 -5.64
N LYS A 246 12.16 -16.67 -5.55
CA LYS A 246 12.59 -17.27 -4.29
C LYS A 246 13.09 -16.20 -3.30
N LYS A 247 13.86 -15.21 -3.75
CA LYS A 247 14.26 -14.06 -2.93
C LYS A 247 13.09 -13.15 -2.53
N LEU A 248 12.08 -13.01 -3.39
CA LEU A 248 10.83 -12.31 -3.08
C LEU A 248 10.02 -13.07 -2.04
N GLU A 249 10.01 -14.40 -2.08
CA GLU A 249 9.39 -15.27 -1.09
C GLU A 249 10.14 -15.26 0.23
N GLU A 250 11.48 -15.35 0.23
CA GLU A 250 12.32 -15.18 1.42
C GLU A 250 12.16 -13.75 2.03
N LYS A 251 11.88 -12.72 1.20
CA LYS A 251 11.52 -11.37 1.69
C LYS A 251 10.09 -11.29 2.23
N LYS A 252 9.15 -12.12 1.76
CA LYS A 252 7.81 -12.25 2.35
C LYS A 252 7.87 -13.00 3.67
N GLU A 253 8.73 -14.01 3.80
CA GLU A 253 8.99 -14.71 5.06
C GLU A 253 9.69 -13.81 6.09
N LYS A 254 10.48 -12.82 5.64
CA LYS A 254 11.00 -11.73 6.49
C LYS A 254 9.99 -10.61 6.80
N GLN A 255 8.70 -10.75 6.44
CA GLN A 255 7.65 -9.76 6.76
C GLN A 255 7.08 -9.86 8.19
N ASN A 256 7.88 -10.31 9.16
CA ASN A 256 7.79 -9.79 10.53
C ASN A 256 8.39 -8.37 10.59
N SER A 257 8.03 -7.51 9.64
CA SER A 257 8.45 -6.12 9.65
C SER A 257 7.36 -5.32 10.34
N ASP A 258 7.76 -4.53 11.34
CA ASP A 258 6.83 -3.67 12.07
C ASP A 258 5.92 -2.90 11.11
N PRO A 259 4.61 -2.78 11.43
CA PRO A 259 3.68 -1.97 10.65
C PRO A 259 4.23 -0.57 10.40
N ASN A 260 3.96 0.01 9.23
CA ASN A 260 4.60 1.26 8.81
C ASN A 260 4.37 2.40 9.82
N ILE A 261 3.20 2.43 10.45
CA ILE A 261 2.91 3.38 11.51
C ILE A 261 3.82 3.20 12.74
N ILE A 262 4.07 1.98 13.22
CA ILE A 262 4.90 1.73 14.41
C ILE A 262 6.32 2.25 14.19
N LYS A 263 6.88 2.00 13.01
CA LYS A 263 8.19 2.54 12.62
C LYS A 263 8.26 4.07 12.75
N LEU A 264 7.17 4.77 12.44
CA LEU A 264 7.11 6.22 12.57
C LEU A 264 6.84 6.68 13.99
N LEU A 265 5.99 5.99 14.75
CA LEU A 265 5.75 6.34 16.15
C LEU A 265 7.02 6.19 16.99
N ASN A 266 7.79 5.11 16.77
CA ASN A 266 9.09 4.92 17.40
C ASN A 266 10.06 6.08 17.12
N ARG A 267 10.02 6.68 15.91
CA ARG A 267 10.84 7.86 15.56
C ARG A 267 10.33 9.16 16.15
N LEU A 268 9.02 9.27 16.37
CA LEU A 268 8.38 10.50 16.85
C LEU A 268 8.66 10.73 18.34
N GLY A 269 8.93 9.65 19.09
CA GLY A 269 9.25 9.69 20.52
C GLY A 269 8.11 10.35 21.32
N GLU A 270 8.47 11.20 22.27
CA GLU A 270 7.53 11.86 23.20
C GLU A 270 6.52 12.81 22.52
N LYS A 271 6.72 13.17 21.25
CA LYS A 271 5.80 14.07 20.52
C LYS A 271 4.53 13.36 20.03
N GLY A 272 4.45 12.03 20.10
CA GLY A 272 3.31 11.24 19.65
C GLY A 272 1.95 11.69 20.20
N PRO A 273 1.79 11.81 21.54
CA PRO A 273 0.53 12.22 22.17
C PRO A 273 0.02 13.60 21.71
N PHE A 274 0.93 14.54 21.45
CA PHE A 274 0.59 15.87 20.93
C PHE A 274 -0.05 15.79 19.54
N TYR A 275 0.51 14.97 18.64
CA TYR A 275 -0.04 14.77 17.30
C TYR A 275 -1.35 13.99 17.32
N ALA A 276 -1.49 13.02 18.24
CA ALA A 276 -2.75 12.30 18.44
C ALA A 276 -3.91 13.27 18.77
N SER A 277 -3.65 14.19 19.73
CA SER A 277 -4.63 15.22 20.14
C SER A 277 -4.97 16.18 19.01
N LYS A 278 -3.97 16.61 18.22
CA LYS A 278 -4.19 17.49 17.05
C LYS A 278 -4.98 16.80 15.94
N LEU A 279 -4.66 15.55 15.64
CA LEU A 279 -5.41 14.75 14.66
C LEU A 279 -6.86 14.57 15.11
N PHE A 280 -7.11 14.29 16.38
CA PHE A 280 -8.48 14.16 16.87
C PHE A 280 -9.28 15.48 16.78
N LYS A 281 -8.65 16.61 17.08
CA LYS A 281 -9.26 17.94 16.85
C LYS A 281 -9.56 18.16 15.36
N LEU A 282 -8.65 17.77 14.46
CA LEU A 282 -8.84 17.86 13.02
C LEU A 282 -10.01 16.98 12.54
N ILE A 283 -10.17 15.76 13.06
CA ILE A 283 -11.30 14.89 12.73
C ILE A 283 -12.64 15.58 13.01
N LYS A 284 -12.75 16.28 14.15
CA LYS A 284 -13.97 17.00 14.56
C LYS A 284 -14.21 18.26 13.74
N ALA A 285 -13.16 19.04 13.46
CA ALA A 285 -13.28 20.33 12.79
C ALA A 285 -13.34 20.24 11.25
N SER A 286 -12.77 19.20 10.66
CA SER A 286 -12.64 19.10 9.20
C SER A 286 -13.93 18.71 8.50
N GLU A 287 -14.06 19.14 7.24
CA GLU A 287 -15.13 18.73 6.31
C GLU A 287 -14.72 17.52 5.46
N HIS A 288 -13.70 16.75 5.87
CA HIS A 288 -13.27 15.58 5.12
C HIS A 288 -14.39 14.54 5.01
N LYS A 289 -14.36 13.77 3.91
CA LYS A 289 -15.25 12.62 3.72
C LYS A 289 -15.12 11.64 4.88
N MET A 290 -16.22 10.99 5.24
CA MET A 290 -16.29 10.08 6.39
C MET A 290 -15.23 8.96 6.34
N GLU A 291 -14.92 8.45 5.14
CA GLU A 291 -13.84 7.48 4.94
C GLU A 291 -12.47 7.95 5.44
N ILE A 292 -12.12 9.20 5.16
CA ILE A 292 -10.85 9.78 5.60
C ILE A 292 -10.88 10.01 7.11
N LYS A 293 -12.00 10.49 7.65
CA LYS A 293 -12.18 10.66 9.10
C LYS A 293 -12.03 9.34 9.85
N LEU A 294 -12.56 8.25 9.30
CA LEU A 294 -12.42 6.91 9.87
C LEU A 294 -10.97 6.43 9.81
N MET A 295 -10.27 6.66 8.70
CA MET A 295 -8.83 6.36 8.61
C MET A 295 -8.00 7.19 9.60
N MET A 296 -8.31 8.48 9.77
CA MET A 296 -7.71 9.31 10.82
C MET A 296 -7.95 8.70 12.20
N ALA A 297 -9.18 8.28 12.50
CA ALA A 297 -9.52 7.66 13.79
C ALA A 297 -8.77 6.34 14.00
N GLN A 298 -8.59 5.52 12.96
CA GLN A 298 -7.75 4.33 13.01
C GLN A 298 -6.30 4.69 13.35
N ILE A 299 -5.71 5.71 12.71
CA ILE A 299 -4.36 6.18 13.05
C ILE A 299 -4.30 6.66 14.50
N VAL A 300 -5.27 7.47 14.96
CA VAL A 300 -5.33 7.95 16.35
C VAL A 300 -5.44 6.78 17.34
N SER A 301 -6.26 5.77 17.06
CA SER A 301 -6.38 4.58 17.92
C SER A 301 -5.07 3.80 18.02
N ARG A 302 -4.31 3.69 16.92
CA ARG A 302 -2.99 3.06 16.92
C ARG A 302 -1.97 3.87 17.73
N ILE A 303 -2.03 5.20 17.68
CA ILE A 303 -1.19 6.08 18.51
C ILE A 303 -1.57 5.92 20.00
N ILE A 304 -2.87 5.93 20.32
CA ILE A 304 -3.37 5.70 21.69
C ILE A 304 -2.81 4.38 22.26
N SER A 305 -2.90 3.30 21.50
CA SER A 305 -2.42 1.99 21.93
C SER A 305 -0.90 1.92 22.11
N HIS A 306 -0.14 2.62 21.27
CA HIS A 306 1.32 2.57 21.28
C HIS A 306 1.90 3.36 22.46
N TYR A 307 1.35 4.55 22.73
CA TYR A 307 1.80 5.40 23.84
C TYR A 307 1.02 5.19 25.14
N LYS A 308 0.00 4.32 25.14
CA LYS A 308 -0.88 4.06 26.30
C LYS A 308 -1.46 5.35 26.91
N ILE A 309 -1.97 6.22 26.04
CA ILE A 309 -2.52 7.54 26.42
C ILE A 309 -4.04 7.59 26.31
N ASN A 310 -4.70 8.46 27.09
CA ASN A 310 -6.14 8.72 26.94
C ASN A 310 -6.38 10.05 26.20
N ILE A 311 -7.24 10.00 25.18
CA ILE A 311 -7.72 11.20 24.47
C ILE A 311 -9.18 11.43 24.82
N LYS A 312 -9.44 12.45 25.64
CA LYS A 312 -10.79 12.75 26.15
C LYS A 312 -11.82 12.83 25.04
N GLY A 313 -12.87 12.02 25.16
CA GLY A 313 -14.00 11.98 24.23
C GLY A 313 -13.72 11.26 22.91
N PHE A 314 -12.57 10.58 22.76
CA PHE A 314 -12.30 9.73 21.58
C PHE A 314 -13.29 8.58 21.48
N LEU A 315 -13.45 7.79 22.55
CA LEU A 315 -14.43 6.69 22.60
C LEU A 315 -15.85 7.21 22.38
N GLY A 316 -16.23 8.32 23.04
CA GLY A 316 -17.51 8.98 22.82
C GLY A 316 -17.76 9.44 21.37
N TYR A 317 -16.71 9.83 20.63
CA TYR A 317 -16.82 10.11 19.20
C TYR A 317 -17.03 8.84 18.39
N MET A 318 -16.30 7.76 18.70
CA MET A 318 -16.38 6.49 17.98
C MET A 318 -17.71 5.75 18.20
N MET A 319 -18.29 5.84 19.41
CA MET A 319 -19.58 5.25 19.75
C MET A 319 -20.72 5.71 18.84
N ARG A 320 -20.64 6.92 18.28
CA ARG A 320 -21.64 7.46 17.33
C ARG A 320 -21.75 6.66 16.03
N PHE A 321 -20.79 5.77 15.76
CA PHE A 321 -20.76 4.95 14.55
C PHE A 321 -21.11 3.47 14.82
N LEU A 322 -21.48 3.11 16.05
CA LEU A 322 -21.82 1.74 16.46
C LEU A 322 -23.27 1.38 16.11
N PHE A 323 -23.61 1.37 14.82
CA PHE A 323 -24.92 0.96 14.32
C PHE A 323 -24.80 -0.16 13.27
N PRO A 324 -25.70 -1.17 13.26
CA PRO A 324 -25.58 -2.33 12.36
C PRO A 324 -25.58 -2.02 10.85
N HIS A 325 -26.19 -0.91 10.44
CA HIS A 325 -26.31 -0.52 9.03
C HIS A 325 -25.15 0.36 8.54
N GLN A 326 -24.15 0.61 9.38
CA GLN A 326 -23.05 1.51 9.05
C GLN A 326 -22.03 0.82 8.12
N ASP A 327 -21.66 1.51 7.05
CA ASP A 327 -20.56 1.09 6.19
C ASP A 327 -19.23 1.12 6.96
N LYS A 328 -18.36 0.12 6.73
CA LYS A 328 -17.03 0.00 7.36
C LYS A 328 -17.05 -0.12 8.89
N LEU A 329 -18.12 -0.71 9.43
CA LEU A 329 -18.19 -1.05 10.84
C LEU A 329 -16.99 -1.89 11.36
N PRO A 330 -16.32 -2.77 10.59
CA PRO A 330 -15.09 -3.42 11.04
C PRO A 330 -13.98 -2.42 11.39
N SER A 331 -13.84 -1.36 10.61
CA SER A 331 -12.86 -0.31 10.88
C SER A 331 -13.17 0.48 12.15
N VAL A 332 -14.47 0.68 12.45
CA VAL A 332 -14.95 1.34 13.67
C VAL A 332 -14.61 0.49 14.89
N PHE A 333 -14.99 -0.79 14.88
CA PHE A 333 -14.67 -1.72 15.97
C PHE A 333 -13.17 -1.89 16.18
N ALA A 334 -12.39 -1.96 15.09
CA ALA A 334 -10.94 -2.02 15.17
C ALA A 334 -10.38 -0.80 15.86
N ALA A 335 -10.85 0.40 15.50
CA ALA A 335 -10.39 1.64 16.12
C ALA A 335 -10.79 1.74 17.61
N ILE A 336 -11.98 1.27 17.99
CA ILE A 336 -12.43 1.24 19.38
C ILE A 336 -11.58 0.27 20.19
N ALA A 337 -11.54 -1.01 19.80
CA ALA A 337 -10.79 -2.03 20.52
C ALA A 337 -9.30 -1.66 20.60
N GLN A 338 -8.72 -1.13 19.52
CA GLN A 338 -7.33 -0.65 19.52
C GLN A 338 -7.09 0.48 20.53
N SER A 339 -8.03 1.41 20.67
CA SER A 339 -7.87 2.55 21.59
C SER A 339 -8.03 2.20 23.06
N ILE A 340 -8.57 1.02 23.38
CA ILE A 340 -8.73 0.56 24.76
C ILE A 340 -7.42 -0.11 25.23
N HIS A 341 -6.97 0.30 26.41
CA HIS A 341 -5.79 -0.19 27.11
C HIS A 341 -5.99 -0.15 28.63
N GLU A 342 -5.04 -0.66 29.41
CA GLU A 342 -5.12 -0.78 30.88
C GLU A 342 -5.44 0.54 31.61
N GLY A 343 -4.98 1.68 31.09
CA GLY A 343 -5.22 3.00 31.69
C GLY A 343 -6.55 3.65 31.27
N THR A 344 -7.40 2.97 30.51
CA THR A 344 -8.70 3.51 30.07
C THR A 344 -9.70 3.47 31.24
N GLU A 345 -10.52 4.51 31.39
CA GLU A 345 -11.53 4.56 32.46
C GLU A 345 -12.57 3.45 32.28
N GLU A 346 -12.76 2.64 33.34
CA GLU A 346 -13.63 1.47 33.33
C GLU A 346 -15.06 1.79 32.87
N LYS A 347 -15.63 2.92 33.36
CA LYS A 347 -16.95 3.40 32.96
C LYS A 347 -17.08 3.70 31.47
N GLU A 348 -16.02 4.18 30.83
CA GLU A 348 -16.05 4.43 29.37
C GLU A 348 -16.04 3.11 28.59
N VAL A 349 -15.30 2.10 29.08
CA VAL A 349 -15.25 0.77 28.45
C VAL A 349 -16.58 0.03 28.63
N GLU A 350 -17.16 0.07 29.83
CA GLU A 350 -18.47 -0.52 30.13
C GLU A 350 -19.56 0.10 29.23
N ALA A 351 -19.60 1.42 29.11
CA ALA A 351 -20.55 2.11 28.22
C ALA A 351 -20.41 1.70 26.75
N VAL A 352 -19.19 1.46 26.28
CA VAL A 352 -18.94 0.92 24.92
C VAL A 352 -19.51 -0.49 24.81
N CYS A 353 -19.22 -1.36 25.77
CA CYS A 353 -19.72 -2.74 25.78
C CYS A 353 -21.25 -2.79 25.81
N ASP A 354 -21.90 -1.99 26.67
CA ASP A 354 -23.35 -1.86 26.75
C ASP A 354 -23.97 -1.47 25.42
N LEU A 355 -23.42 -0.44 24.77
CA LEU A 355 -23.92 0.03 23.48
C LEU A 355 -23.78 -1.04 22.38
N ILE A 356 -22.71 -1.84 22.42
CA ILE A 356 -22.54 -2.96 21.49
C ILE A 356 -23.60 -4.03 21.76
N VAL A 357 -23.81 -4.41 23.03
CA VAL A 357 -24.81 -5.42 23.39
C VAL A 357 -26.22 -4.96 22.98
N GLU A 358 -26.57 -3.71 23.26
CA GLU A 358 -27.88 -3.13 22.93
C GLU A 358 -28.14 -3.11 21.42
N ASN A 359 -27.18 -2.62 20.63
CA ASN A 359 -27.38 -2.43 19.19
C ASN A 359 -27.20 -3.71 18.36
N PHE A 360 -26.38 -4.66 18.82
CA PHE A 360 -25.97 -5.84 18.04
C PHE A 360 -26.46 -7.17 18.63
N CYS A 361 -26.46 -7.32 19.95
CA CYS A 361 -26.72 -8.59 20.64
C CYS A 361 -28.17 -8.72 21.14
N SER A 362 -29.13 -8.24 20.36
CA SER A 362 -30.55 -8.40 20.64
C SER A 362 -31.12 -9.65 19.93
N ASP A 363 -32.00 -10.37 20.62
CA ASP A 363 -32.65 -11.59 20.11
C ASP A 363 -33.44 -11.39 18.81
N TYR A 364 -33.81 -10.14 18.49
CA TYR A 364 -34.54 -9.81 17.26
C TYR A 364 -33.62 -9.59 16.05
N LYS A 365 -32.28 -9.54 16.23
CA LYS A 365 -31.31 -9.31 15.15
C LYS A 365 -30.94 -10.60 14.42
N ASP A 366 -30.40 -10.47 13.21
CA ASP A 366 -29.89 -11.62 12.45
C ASP A 366 -28.72 -12.31 13.17
N ASP A 367 -28.61 -13.63 13.00
CA ASP A 367 -27.54 -14.47 13.56
C ASP A 367 -26.13 -13.87 13.30
N ASP A 368 -25.93 -13.35 12.09
CA ASP A 368 -24.67 -12.74 11.66
C ASP A 368 -24.32 -11.46 12.42
N ILE A 369 -25.33 -10.61 12.70
CA ILE A 369 -25.14 -9.32 13.38
C ILE A 369 -24.79 -9.56 14.85
N ILE A 370 -25.46 -10.54 15.47
CA ILE A 370 -25.22 -10.92 16.86
C ILE A 370 -23.82 -11.50 17.01
N ALA A 371 -23.46 -12.49 16.18
CA ALA A 371 -22.12 -13.09 16.20
C ALA A 371 -21.03 -12.01 16.03
N TYR A 372 -21.29 -11.02 15.18
CA TYR A 372 -20.41 -9.89 14.95
C TYR A 372 -20.25 -8.97 16.18
N GLY A 373 -21.35 -8.67 16.88
CA GLY A 373 -21.30 -7.94 18.15
C GLY A 373 -20.51 -8.67 19.23
N ILE A 374 -20.75 -9.98 19.39
CA ILE A 374 -20.03 -10.83 20.36
C ILE A 374 -18.54 -10.90 20.05
N ASN A 375 -18.15 -11.09 18.78
CA ASN A 375 -16.74 -11.10 18.37
C ASN A 375 -16.06 -9.75 18.59
N SER A 376 -16.80 -8.65 18.43
CA SER A 376 -16.28 -7.31 18.72
C SER A 376 -16.01 -7.11 20.21
N ILE A 377 -16.91 -7.59 21.08
CA ILE A 377 -16.70 -7.59 22.55
C ILE A 377 -15.51 -8.47 22.91
N ARG A 378 -15.37 -9.65 22.29
CA ARG A 378 -14.21 -10.53 22.48
C ARG A 378 -12.89 -9.81 22.16
N ALA A 379 -12.84 -8.97 21.12
CA ALA A 379 -11.65 -8.17 20.80
C ALA A 379 -11.35 -7.10 21.87
N ILE A 380 -12.38 -6.55 22.52
CA ILE A 380 -12.22 -5.61 23.64
C ILE A 380 -11.71 -6.35 24.88
N VAL A 381 -12.34 -7.47 25.27
CA VAL A 381 -11.95 -8.29 26.43
C VAL A 381 -10.50 -8.77 26.32
N LYS A 382 -10.06 -9.15 25.11
CA LYS A 382 -8.66 -9.54 24.87
C LYS A 382 -7.66 -8.43 25.23
N ARG A 383 -8.05 -7.15 25.10
CA ARG A 383 -7.19 -5.99 25.39
C ARG A 383 -7.41 -5.40 26.77
N TYR A 384 -8.59 -5.58 27.34
CA TYR A 384 -8.97 -5.11 28.66
C TYR A 384 -9.63 -6.25 29.43
N PRO A 385 -8.84 -7.13 30.06
CA PRO A 385 -9.34 -8.30 30.79
C PRO A 385 -10.30 -7.96 31.94
N GLY A 386 -10.22 -6.74 32.50
CA GLY A 386 -11.16 -6.25 33.51
C GLY A 386 -12.62 -6.22 33.04
N ALA A 387 -12.86 -6.14 31.72
CA ALA A 387 -14.22 -6.09 31.17
C ALA A 387 -15.05 -7.36 31.45
N VAL A 388 -14.40 -8.48 31.80
CA VAL A 388 -15.06 -9.76 32.09
C VAL A 388 -16.13 -9.64 33.19
N GLU A 389 -15.94 -8.72 34.13
CA GLU A 389 -16.83 -8.55 35.28
C GLU A 389 -18.13 -7.80 34.94
N TYR A 390 -18.19 -7.15 33.77
CA TYR A 390 -19.35 -6.37 33.35
C TYR A 390 -20.59 -7.21 33.12
N ASP A 391 -21.72 -6.74 33.63
CA ASP A 391 -22.98 -7.48 33.59
C ASP A 391 -23.51 -7.67 32.16
N CYS A 392 -23.22 -6.74 31.24
CA CYS A 392 -23.60 -6.88 29.84
C CYS A 392 -22.90 -8.05 29.14
N ILE A 393 -21.67 -8.37 29.53
CA ILE A 393 -20.92 -9.52 28.99
C ILE A 393 -21.51 -10.82 29.53
N LYS A 394 -21.89 -10.87 30.83
CA LYS A 394 -22.56 -12.04 31.42
C LYS A 394 -23.89 -12.35 30.71
N ARG A 395 -24.66 -11.34 30.29
CA ARG A 395 -25.93 -11.54 29.56
C ARG A 395 -25.74 -12.23 28.19
N ILE A 396 -24.71 -11.88 27.44
CA ILE A 396 -24.46 -12.45 26.10
C ILE A 396 -23.80 -13.83 26.11
N MET A 397 -23.37 -14.30 27.28
CA MET A 397 -22.80 -15.63 27.44
C MET A 397 -23.86 -16.73 27.24
N ASP A 398 -25.14 -16.48 27.52
CA ASP A 398 -26.17 -17.52 27.59
C ASP A 398 -26.95 -17.81 26.29
N TYR A 399 -26.36 -17.47 25.15
CA TYR A 399 -26.90 -17.73 23.82
C TYR A 399 -27.11 -19.22 23.45
N ARG A 400 -26.72 -20.17 24.32
CA ARG A 400 -26.71 -21.64 24.07
C ARG A 400 -28.04 -22.22 23.58
N LYS A 401 -29.19 -21.70 24.02
CA LYS A 401 -30.52 -22.26 23.71
C LYS A 401 -31.19 -21.66 22.48
N MET A 402 -30.50 -20.76 21.75
CA MET A 402 -31.10 -20.08 20.61
C MET A 402 -30.85 -20.80 19.29
N LYS A 403 -31.83 -20.74 18.38
CA LYS A 403 -31.74 -21.26 17.00
C LYS A 403 -30.85 -20.37 16.10
N LYS A 404 -29.68 -19.96 16.61
CA LYS A 404 -28.74 -19.02 15.99
C LYS A 404 -27.32 -19.56 16.11
N ARG A 405 -26.92 -20.38 15.13
CA ARG A 405 -25.67 -21.16 15.19
C ARG A 405 -24.44 -20.27 15.29
N ARG A 406 -24.35 -19.17 14.53
CA ARG A 406 -23.15 -18.32 14.54
C ARG A 406 -23.01 -17.55 15.84
N ALA A 407 -24.12 -17.07 16.40
CA ALA A 407 -24.15 -16.43 17.70
C ALA A 407 -23.75 -17.41 18.83
N VAL A 408 -24.21 -18.66 18.76
CA VAL A 408 -23.81 -19.72 19.71
C VAL A 408 -22.31 -20.01 19.63
N VAL A 409 -21.75 -20.10 18.43
CA VAL A 409 -20.30 -20.31 18.24
C VAL A 409 -19.51 -19.12 18.80
N ALA A 410 -19.92 -17.89 18.49
CA ALA A 410 -19.27 -16.68 18.99
C ALA A 410 -19.32 -16.61 20.53
N SER A 411 -20.49 -16.87 21.16
CA SER A 411 -20.64 -16.84 22.62
C SER A 411 -19.84 -17.93 23.31
N THR A 412 -19.76 -19.13 22.72
CA THR A 412 -18.93 -20.22 23.23
C THR A 412 -17.45 -19.87 23.17
N SER A 413 -17.02 -19.19 22.10
CA SER A 413 -15.63 -18.71 21.98
C SER A 413 -15.29 -17.63 23.01
N LEU A 414 -16.23 -16.73 23.31
CA LEU A 414 -16.09 -15.72 24.36
C LEU A 414 -16.03 -16.37 25.75
N LYS A 415 -16.92 -17.34 26.03
CA LYS A 415 -16.90 -18.14 27.26
C LYS A 415 -15.54 -18.81 27.50
N LYS A 416 -14.96 -19.41 26.45
CA LYS A 416 -13.64 -20.04 26.53
C LYS A 416 -12.56 -19.03 26.90
N MET A 417 -12.54 -17.87 26.25
CA MET A 417 -11.58 -16.79 26.54
C MET A 417 -11.72 -16.26 27.96
N ILE A 418 -12.95 -16.08 28.45
CA ILE A 418 -13.20 -15.63 29.84
C ILE A 418 -12.66 -16.64 30.86
N ARG A 419 -12.86 -17.94 30.62
CA ARG A 419 -12.29 -18.99 31.48
C ARG A 419 -10.77 -18.99 31.50
N GLU A 420 -10.14 -18.74 30.35
CA GLU A 420 -8.68 -18.62 30.22
C GLU A 420 -8.15 -17.42 31.02
N ILE A 421 -8.79 -16.26 30.88
CA ILE A 421 -8.45 -15.04 31.64
C ILE A 421 -8.63 -15.25 33.15
N ASN A 422 -9.75 -15.85 33.58
CA ASN A 422 -10.00 -16.11 35.00
C ASN A 422 -8.98 -17.09 35.59
N ARG A 423 -8.59 -18.13 34.84
CA ARG A 423 -7.53 -19.06 35.27
C ARG A 423 -6.17 -18.36 35.41
N GLN A 424 -5.85 -17.43 34.51
CA GLN A 424 -4.62 -16.64 34.61
C GLN A 424 -4.63 -15.78 35.87
N LYS A 425 -5.75 -15.10 36.17
CA LYS A 425 -5.91 -14.36 37.43
C LYS A 425 -5.72 -15.29 38.65
N GLU A 426 -6.40 -16.43 38.68
CA GLU A 426 -6.30 -17.39 39.81
C GLU A 426 -4.88 -17.97 39.98
N GLY A 427 -4.15 -18.22 38.90
CA GLY A 427 -2.75 -18.68 38.95
C GLY A 427 -1.78 -17.61 39.44
N GLU A 428 -1.98 -16.35 39.04
CA GLU A 428 -1.20 -15.20 39.55
C GLU A 428 -1.45 -14.97 41.06
N PHE A 429 -2.67 -15.20 41.55
CA PHE A 429 -2.98 -15.15 42.98
C PHE A 429 -2.27 -16.26 43.78
N MET A 430 -2.20 -17.49 43.27
CA MET A 430 -1.46 -18.57 43.95
C MET A 430 0.06 -18.33 43.97
N GLU A 431 0.67 -17.83 42.88
CA GLU A 431 2.11 -17.48 42.88
C GLU A 431 2.42 -16.31 43.83
N SER A 432 1.49 -15.36 44.02
CA SER A 432 1.66 -14.28 45.00
C SER A 432 1.45 -14.71 46.45
N GLU A 433 0.64 -15.74 46.71
CA GLU A 433 0.44 -16.30 48.05
C GLU A 433 1.62 -17.21 48.47
N ASP A 434 2.28 -17.87 47.52
CA ASP A 434 3.49 -18.69 47.76
C ASP A 434 4.76 -17.84 48.01
N GLU A 435 4.80 -16.56 47.61
CA GLU A 435 5.91 -15.64 47.93
C GLU A 435 5.78 -14.94 49.30
N ASP A 436 4.60 -15.00 49.95
CA ASP A 436 4.32 -14.31 51.23
C ASP A 436 4.28 -15.27 52.45
N VAL A 437 4.70 -16.52 52.32
CA VAL A 437 4.78 -17.48 53.43
C VAL A 437 6.17 -18.10 53.55
N ASP A 438 7.12 -17.32 54.09
CA ASP A 438 8.33 -17.89 54.67
C ASP A 438 8.70 -17.19 55.99
N GLU A 439 8.42 -17.91 57.09
CA GLU A 439 9.01 -17.87 58.45
C GLU A 439 7.95 -17.85 59.58
N SER A 440 7.52 -19.05 60.01
CA SER A 440 7.78 -19.59 61.37
C SER A 440 6.76 -20.64 61.87
N ASN A 441 7.34 -21.74 62.39
CA ASN A 441 6.85 -22.68 63.41
C ASN A 441 5.94 -23.88 63.04
N ASP A 442 6.61 -25.04 62.95
CA ASP A 442 6.46 -26.29 63.72
C ASP A 442 5.07 -26.85 64.15
N GLU A 443 4.89 -28.11 63.71
CA GLU A 443 4.28 -29.29 64.34
C GLU A 443 2.92 -29.21 65.07
N SER A 444 1.91 -29.90 64.53
CA SER A 444 1.38 -31.18 65.07
C SER A 444 0.01 -31.52 64.43
N GLY A 445 -0.20 -32.81 64.13
CA GLY A 445 -1.31 -33.28 63.30
C GLY A 445 -2.68 -33.36 63.98
N SER A 446 -3.71 -33.52 63.16
CA SER A 446 -4.86 -34.41 63.42
C SER A 446 -5.72 -34.57 62.17
N ASP A 447 -6.17 -35.80 61.96
CA ASP A 447 -7.11 -36.24 60.93
C ASP A 447 -8.44 -35.47 60.95
N VAL A 448 -8.93 -35.07 59.78
CA VAL A 448 -10.38 -35.02 59.52
C VAL A 448 -10.66 -35.54 58.11
N PHE A 449 -11.20 -36.75 58.09
CA PHE A 449 -11.95 -37.36 57.00
C PHE A 449 -13.27 -36.59 56.82
N LEU A 450 -13.63 -36.17 55.60
CA LEU A 450 -15.03 -36.06 55.16
C LEU A 450 -15.14 -36.07 53.63
N SER A 451 -16.00 -36.98 53.21
CA SER A 451 -16.38 -37.50 51.90
C SER A 451 -17.26 -36.58 51.03
N GLY A 452 -17.23 -36.84 49.72
CA GLY A 452 -18.32 -36.60 48.75
C GLY A 452 -18.21 -35.26 48.00
N GLU A 453 -18.33 -35.14 46.68
CA GLU A 453 -18.92 -36.00 45.65
C GLU A 453 -18.17 -35.76 44.32
N GLU A 454 -17.73 -36.83 43.67
CA GLU A 454 -17.25 -36.80 42.29
C GLU A 454 -18.45 -36.89 41.34
N ASP A 455 -18.81 -35.79 40.69
CA ASP A 455 -19.71 -35.85 39.53
C ASP A 455 -18.88 -35.91 38.23
N SER A 456 -18.57 -37.14 37.84
CA SER A 456 -18.10 -37.51 36.52
C SER A 456 -19.22 -37.36 35.48
N TYR A 457 -19.09 -36.40 34.57
CA TYR A 457 -19.85 -36.43 33.31
C TYR A 457 -18.90 -36.70 32.15
N VAL A 458 -19.02 -37.92 31.63
CA VAL A 458 -18.49 -38.39 30.35
C VAL A 458 -19.32 -37.75 29.24
N GLU A 459 -18.72 -36.90 28.42
CA GLU A 459 -19.28 -36.57 27.09
C GLU A 459 -18.62 -37.47 26.05
N GLU A 460 -19.42 -38.38 25.50
CA GLU A 460 -19.10 -39.21 24.36
C GLU A 460 -18.79 -38.36 23.13
N SER A 461 -17.64 -38.65 22.54
CA SER A 461 -17.21 -38.20 21.24
C SER A 461 -18.02 -38.90 20.14
N GLU A 462 -18.99 -38.23 19.53
CA GLU A 462 -19.43 -38.57 18.18
C GLU A 462 -18.84 -37.59 17.17
N SER A 463 -17.87 -38.10 16.45
CA SER A 463 -17.22 -37.48 15.31
C SER A 463 -17.87 -37.99 14.03
N GLU A 464 -18.65 -37.14 13.37
CA GLU A 464 -18.89 -37.24 11.93
C GLU A 464 -18.65 -35.86 11.32
N SER A 465 -17.50 -35.74 10.65
CA SER A 465 -17.15 -34.60 9.81
C SER A 465 -17.68 -34.88 8.40
N GLU A 466 -18.30 -33.89 7.77
CA GLU A 466 -17.94 -33.50 6.40
C GLU A 466 -18.60 -32.16 6.01
N GLY A 467 -17.75 -31.19 5.63
CA GLY A 467 -18.08 -30.09 4.73
C GLY A 467 -18.68 -28.82 5.36
N ASP A 468 -17.83 -27.88 5.79
CA ASP A 468 -17.83 -26.49 5.29
C ASP A 468 -16.91 -25.58 6.13
N ASP A 469 -15.84 -25.09 5.49
CA ASP A 469 -15.08 -23.85 5.76
C ASP A 469 -15.07 -23.33 7.23
N GLU A 470 -14.55 -24.10 8.16
CA GLU A 470 -13.94 -23.54 9.37
C GLU A 470 -12.55 -23.01 8.99
N SER A 471 -12.49 -21.73 8.60
CA SER A 471 -11.24 -20.98 8.71
C SER A 471 -10.92 -20.88 10.20
N ILE A 472 -10.18 -21.86 10.71
CA ILE A 472 -9.46 -21.78 11.97
C ILE A 472 -8.71 -20.45 11.90
N LEU A 473 -9.14 -19.51 12.75
CA LEU A 473 -8.47 -18.25 12.96
C LEU A 473 -7.14 -18.58 13.67
N SER A 474 -6.18 -19.11 12.91
CA SER A 474 -4.82 -19.25 13.41
C SER A 474 -4.36 -17.85 13.75
N SER A 475 -4.14 -17.62 15.02
CA SER A 475 -3.40 -16.49 15.55
C SER A 475 -2.11 -16.33 14.75
N THR A 476 -2.14 -15.45 13.75
CA THR A 476 -0.95 -14.66 13.49
C THR A 476 -0.78 -13.82 14.74
N ASP A 477 0.06 -14.27 15.66
CA ASP A 477 0.51 -13.48 16.80
C ASP A 477 1.06 -12.19 16.23
N ASN A 478 0.22 -11.16 16.28
CA ASN A 478 0.60 -9.82 15.89
C ASN A 478 1.42 -9.28 17.06
N PRO A 479 2.75 -9.13 16.94
CA PRO A 479 3.60 -8.76 18.07
C PRO A 479 3.24 -7.40 18.66
N HIS A 480 2.56 -6.56 17.88
CA HIS A 480 2.12 -5.20 18.25
C HIS A 480 0.68 -5.14 18.75
N GLY A 481 0.02 -6.29 18.86
CA GLY A 481 -1.36 -6.41 19.35
C GLY A 481 -2.43 -5.75 18.48
N PHE A 482 -2.14 -5.30 17.25
CA PHE A 482 -3.14 -4.56 16.46
C PHE A 482 -4.40 -5.37 16.20
N VAL A 483 -5.55 -4.73 16.42
CA VAL A 483 -6.86 -5.23 16.01
C VAL A 483 -7.05 -4.90 14.53
N THR A 484 -7.01 -5.92 13.67
CA THR A 484 -7.28 -5.73 12.24
C THR A 484 -8.77 -5.87 11.94
N GLU A 485 -9.22 -5.30 10.82
CA GLU A 485 -10.60 -5.46 10.34
C GLU A 485 -10.95 -6.94 10.08
N GLU A 486 -9.93 -7.76 9.76
CA GLU A 486 -10.09 -9.19 9.53
C GLU A 486 -10.35 -9.96 10.84
N MET A 487 -9.76 -9.53 11.96
CA MET A 487 -9.97 -10.13 13.28
C MET A 487 -11.42 -9.93 13.79
N ILE A 488 -12.11 -8.89 13.34
CA ILE A 488 -13.50 -8.59 13.72
C ILE A 488 -14.50 -9.35 12.83
N GLY A 489 -14.06 -9.83 11.67
CA GLY A 489 -14.89 -10.49 10.67
C GLY A 489 -15.55 -9.51 9.70
N LYS A 490 -16.18 -10.03 8.65
CA LYS A 490 -17.02 -9.25 7.71
C LYS A 490 -18.48 -9.51 8.02
N ILE A 491 -19.29 -8.48 8.23
CA ILE A 491 -20.74 -8.61 8.14
C ILE A 491 -21.03 -9.01 6.68
N ARG A 492 -21.53 -10.23 6.46
CA ARG A 492 -22.12 -10.61 5.17
C ARG A 492 -23.45 -9.87 5.08
N THR A 493 -23.44 -8.64 4.56
CA THR A 493 -24.69 -8.04 4.11
C THR A 493 -25.26 -8.96 3.02
N LYS A 494 -26.47 -9.49 3.24
CA LYS A 494 -27.20 -10.18 2.16
C LYS A 494 -27.45 -9.12 1.10
N SER A 495 -26.62 -9.06 0.07
CA SER A 495 -26.87 -8.20 -1.08
C SER A 495 -28.29 -8.46 -1.59
N THR A 496 -29.05 -7.40 -1.79
CA THR A 496 -30.40 -7.50 -2.31
C THR A 496 -30.36 -8.21 -3.66
N ARG A 497 -31.45 -8.88 -4.06
CA ARG A 497 -31.54 -9.53 -5.38
C ARG A 497 -31.21 -8.54 -6.51
N GLU A 498 -31.52 -7.27 -6.32
CA GLU A 498 -31.17 -6.17 -7.22
C GLU A 498 -29.67 -5.87 -7.26
N GLU A 499 -28.98 -5.84 -6.12
CA GLU A 499 -27.51 -5.67 -6.08
C GLU A 499 -26.77 -6.85 -6.71
N LYS A 500 -27.26 -8.09 -6.52
CA LYS A 500 -26.72 -9.28 -7.21
C LYS A 500 -26.93 -9.22 -8.73
N MET A 501 -28.08 -8.68 -9.16
CA MET A 501 -28.35 -8.44 -10.58
C MET A 501 -27.52 -7.27 -11.14
N ALA A 502 -27.24 -6.24 -10.35
CA ALA A 502 -26.43 -5.09 -10.75
C ALA A 502 -24.95 -5.46 -10.87
N THR A 503 -24.41 -6.19 -9.90
CA THR A 503 -23.03 -6.69 -9.89
C THR A 503 -22.80 -7.68 -11.04
N SER A 504 -23.69 -8.64 -11.27
CA SER A 504 -23.58 -9.55 -12.43
C SER A 504 -23.73 -8.84 -13.79
N LYS A 505 -24.57 -7.79 -13.88
CA LYS A 505 -24.64 -6.93 -15.09
C LYS A 505 -23.36 -6.10 -15.27
N ALA A 506 -22.76 -5.60 -14.19
CA ALA A 506 -21.51 -4.85 -14.22
C ALA A 506 -20.33 -5.74 -14.63
N GLU A 507 -20.25 -6.97 -14.11
CA GLU A 507 -19.25 -7.97 -14.52
C GLU A 507 -19.42 -8.38 -15.99
N LYS A 508 -20.66 -8.60 -16.45
CA LYS A 508 -20.93 -8.85 -17.88
C LYS A 508 -20.52 -7.66 -18.76
N ARG A 509 -20.73 -6.43 -18.30
CA ARG A 509 -20.27 -5.21 -19.00
C ARG A 509 -18.74 -5.09 -19.01
N GLN A 510 -18.06 -5.44 -17.93
CA GLN A 510 -16.59 -5.46 -17.89
C GLN A 510 -16.00 -6.57 -18.75
N LYS A 511 -16.62 -7.76 -18.79
CA LYS A 511 -16.22 -8.87 -19.65
C LYS A 511 -16.39 -8.53 -21.12
N LYS A 512 -17.54 -7.92 -21.50
CA LYS A 512 -17.74 -7.36 -22.86
C LYS A 512 -16.72 -6.27 -23.21
N LYS A 513 -16.35 -5.38 -22.26
CA LYS A 513 -15.30 -4.37 -22.50
C LYS A 513 -13.91 -4.99 -22.70
N ARG A 514 -13.57 -6.07 -21.97
CA ARG A 514 -12.32 -6.82 -22.13
C ARG A 514 -12.26 -7.60 -23.46
N GLU A 515 -13.41 -8.09 -23.93
CA GLU A 515 -13.52 -8.77 -25.23
C GLU A 515 -13.47 -7.78 -26.41
N HIS A 516 -13.90 -6.53 -26.23
CA HIS A 516 -13.84 -5.49 -27.27
C HIS A 516 -12.49 -4.75 -27.37
N THR A 517 -11.63 -4.80 -26.34
CA THR A 517 -10.28 -4.21 -26.39
C THR A 517 -9.22 -5.14 -26.98
N GLY A 518 -9.55 -6.41 -27.24
CA GLY A 518 -8.77 -7.31 -28.07
C GLY A 518 -8.97 -7.02 -29.55
N THR A 519 -8.33 -5.97 -30.06
CA THR A 519 -8.47 -5.54 -31.46
C THR A 519 -8.14 -6.68 -32.44
N ASN A 520 -9.04 -6.85 -33.40
CA ASN A 520 -8.99 -7.70 -34.60
C ASN A 520 -7.76 -7.48 -35.53
N LYS A 521 -6.68 -6.85 -35.07
CA LYS A 521 -5.46 -6.60 -35.87
C LYS A 521 -4.36 -7.65 -35.70
N GLU A 522 -4.39 -8.51 -34.68
CA GLU A 522 -3.36 -9.55 -34.47
C GLU A 522 -3.71 -10.93 -35.03
N LYS A 523 -4.98 -11.20 -35.39
CA LYS A 523 -5.41 -12.49 -35.98
C LYS A 523 -5.33 -12.55 -37.51
N GLN A 524 -4.96 -11.46 -38.20
CA GLN A 524 -4.83 -11.42 -39.66
C GLN A 524 -3.38 -11.63 -40.18
N LYS A 525 -2.39 -11.86 -39.31
CA LYS A 525 -0.98 -12.06 -39.73
C LYS A 525 -0.43 -13.49 -39.58
N THR A 526 -1.25 -14.47 -39.19
CA THR A 526 -0.78 -15.86 -38.96
C THR A 526 -1.54 -16.94 -39.74
N THR A 527 -2.19 -16.59 -40.85
CA THR A 527 -2.73 -17.59 -41.80
C THR A 527 -2.34 -17.24 -43.23
N ASN A 528 -1.06 -17.39 -43.56
CA ASN A 528 -0.60 -17.54 -44.93
C ASN A 528 0.34 -18.76 -44.97
N TYR A 529 0.16 -19.58 -46.01
CA TYR A 529 0.83 -20.85 -46.33
C TYR A 529 0.24 -22.11 -45.71
N THR A 530 -0.67 -22.75 -46.44
CA THR A 530 -0.40 -24.04 -47.13
C THR A 530 -1.70 -24.64 -47.67
N VAL A 531 -2.01 -24.46 -48.96
CA VAL A 531 -2.73 -25.51 -49.70
C VAL A 531 -2.19 -25.57 -51.13
N ARG A 532 -1.59 -26.73 -51.42
CA ARG A 532 -1.07 -27.16 -52.72
C ARG A 532 -2.16 -27.15 -53.78
N ARG A 533 -1.78 -26.68 -54.98
CA ARG A 533 -2.50 -26.88 -56.25
C ARG A 533 -2.93 -28.33 -56.40
N THR A 534 -4.23 -28.56 -56.55
CA THR A 534 -4.75 -29.72 -57.27
C THR A 534 -5.72 -29.23 -58.32
N LYS A 535 -5.36 -29.44 -59.60
CA LYS A 535 -6.20 -29.22 -60.77
C LYS A 535 -7.38 -30.18 -60.67
N ARG A 536 -8.62 -29.69 -60.71
CA ARG A 536 -9.81 -30.51 -61.01
C ARG A 536 -10.29 -30.21 -62.42
N VAL A 537 -10.27 -31.28 -63.19
CA VAL A 537 -10.74 -31.45 -64.56
C VAL A 537 -12.26 -31.25 -64.61
N SER A 538 -12.71 -30.52 -65.62
CA SER A 538 -14.10 -30.29 -66.00
C SER A 538 -14.67 -31.47 -66.78
N ILE A 539 -15.82 -32.01 -66.36
CA ILE A 539 -16.70 -32.86 -67.19
C ILE A 539 -18.16 -32.43 -66.96
N PRO A 540 -19.03 -32.36 -68.01
CA PRO A 540 -20.21 -31.50 -68.03
C PRO A 540 -21.53 -32.17 -67.61
N LYS A 541 -22.51 -31.33 -67.27
CA LYS A 541 -23.90 -31.67 -66.90
C LYS A 541 -24.65 -32.33 -68.08
N LYS A 542 -25.24 -33.51 -67.84
CA LYS A 542 -26.24 -34.15 -68.72
C LYS A 542 -27.55 -33.36 -68.71
N ILE A 543 -27.93 -32.85 -69.88
CA ILE A 543 -29.26 -32.30 -70.18
C ILE A 543 -30.15 -33.46 -70.61
N THR A 544 -31.33 -33.61 -70.00
CA THR A 544 -32.42 -34.43 -70.56
C THR A 544 -33.67 -33.57 -70.68
N LYS A 545 -34.02 -33.19 -71.92
CA LYS A 545 -35.36 -32.71 -72.29
C LYS A 545 -36.09 -33.88 -72.97
N LYS A 546 -37.26 -34.22 -72.46
CA LYS A 546 -38.19 -35.22 -73.01
C LYS A 546 -39.40 -34.50 -73.64
N ARG A 547 -39.63 -34.70 -74.94
CA ARG A 547 -40.93 -34.81 -75.68
C ARG A 547 -40.62 -34.60 -77.17
N LYS A 548 -40.72 -35.60 -78.06
CA LYS A 548 -41.93 -36.22 -78.65
C LYS A 548 -42.95 -35.19 -79.15
N ARG A 549 -42.86 -34.82 -80.42
CA ARG A 549 -43.76 -35.26 -81.50
C ARG A 549 -43.09 -35.01 -82.84
#